data_AF-A0A8R7TQA5-F1
#
_entry.id   AF-A0A8R7TQA5-F1
#
_cell.length_a   1.000
_cell.length_b   1.000
_cell.length_c   1.000
_cell.angle_alpha   90.00
_cell.angle_beta   90.00
_cell.angle_gamma   90.00
#
_symmetry.space_group_name_H-M   'P 1'
#
loop_
_entity.id
_entity.type
_entity.pdbx_description
1 polymer ?
#
loop_
_entity_poly.entity_id
_entity_poly.type
_entity_poly.pdbx_seq_one_letter_code
_entity_poly.pdbx_strand_id
1 'polypeptide(L)'
;MVGAEMAFANLQDDMNRAESYVQYLCKWLLEHCRAEMEFMVKNHDEAAIERLELVSSTPFERISYTKAVEILKDADKKFENKVEWGIDLASEHERYGHYSELALTF
;
A
#
# COMPACT_ATOMS: atom_id res chain seq x y z
N MET A 1 14.75 1.83 10.41
CA MET A 1 14.06 3.01 9.85
C MET A 1 15.03 3.70 8.91
N VAL A 2 14.62 3.93 7.66
CA VAL A 2 15.36 4.77 6.70
C VAL A 2 14.55 6.06 6.58
N GLY A 3 15.08 7.17 7.06
CA GLY A 3 14.48 8.50 6.91
C GLY A 3 15.21 9.27 5.82
N ALA A 4 14.47 9.81 4.85
CA ALA A 4 15.00 10.62 3.77
C ALA A 4 14.43 12.03 3.86
N GLU A 5 15.23 13.02 3.46
CA GLU A 5 14.84 14.43 3.43
C GLU A 5 15.20 15.00 2.06
N MET A 6 14.34 15.85 1.50
CA MET A 6 14.56 16.45 0.18
C MET A 6 14.29 17.95 0.24
N ALA A 7 15.35 18.75 0.07
CA ALA A 7 15.22 20.21 0.05
C ALA A 7 14.36 20.66 -1.14
N PHE A 8 13.54 21.70 -0.90
CA PHE A 8 12.65 22.30 -1.90
C PHE A 8 11.54 21.37 -2.43
N ALA A 9 11.31 20.24 -1.77
CA ALA A 9 10.22 19.32 -2.07
C ALA A 9 8.91 19.78 -1.42
N ASN A 10 7.80 19.61 -2.14
CA ASN A 10 6.47 19.68 -1.55
C ASN A 10 5.90 18.25 -1.32
N LEU A 11 4.68 18.16 -0.79
CA LEU A 11 4.01 16.88 -0.52
C LEU A 11 3.83 16.01 -1.77
N GLN A 12 3.57 16.59 -2.94
CA GLN A 12 3.44 15.84 -4.19
C GLN A 12 4.78 15.21 -4.59
N ASP A 13 5.88 15.95 -4.41
CA ASP A 13 7.22 15.44 -4.66
C ASP A 13 7.55 14.29 -3.72
N ASP A 14 7.23 14.43 -2.43
CA ASP A 14 7.44 13.39 -1.41
C ASP A 14 6.64 12.12 -1.73
N MET A 15 5.34 12.24 -2.05
CA MET A 15 4.52 11.09 -2.47
C MET A 15 5.07 10.40 -3.72
N ASN A 16 5.52 11.16 -4.72
CA ASN A 16 6.15 10.60 -5.92
C ASN A 16 7.44 9.84 -5.60
N ARG A 17 8.26 10.36 -4.68
CA ARG A 17 9.50 9.72 -4.26
C ARG A 17 9.25 8.46 -3.44
N ALA A 18 8.30 8.50 -2.50
CA ALA A 18 7.92 7.34 -1.70
C ALA A 18 7.42 6.19 -2.59
N GLU A 19 6.53 6.48 -3.54
CA GLU A 19 6.03 5.50 -4.51
C GLU A 19 7.17 4.91 -5.36
N SER A 20 7.99 5.77 -5.98
CA SER A 20 9.11 5.33 -6.82
C SER A 20 10.12 4.48 -6.04
N TYR A 21 10.37 4.84 -4.78
CA TYR A 21 11.31 4.13 -3.92
C TYR A 21 10.82 2.71 -3.60
N VAL A 22 9.57 2.56 -3.19
CA VAL A 22 8.98 1.24 -2.91
C VAL A 22 8.95 0.37 -4.17
N GLN A 23 8.46 0.92 -5.29
CA GLN A 23 8.42 0.19 -6.57
C GLN A 23 9.81 -0.24 -7.04
N TYR A 24 10.81 0.62 -6.90
CA TYR A 24 12.21 0.29 -7.21
C TYR A 24 12.72 -0.86 -6.35
N LEU A 25 12.50 -0.83 -5.03
CA LEU A 25 12.94 -1.88 -4.13
C LEU A 25 12.29 -3.23 -4.45
N CYS A 26 10.99 -3.24 -4.78
CA CYS A 26 10.30 -4.46 -5.21
C CYS A 26 10.95 -5.04 -6.49
N LYS A 27 11.20 -4.22 -7.51
CA LYS A 27 11.87 -4.66 -8.75
C LYS A 27 13.27 -5.18 -8.49
N TRP A 28 14.04 -4.43 -7.71
CA TRP A 28 15.42 -4.78 -7.40
C TRP A 28 15.49 -6.13 -6.67
N LEU A 29 14.61 -6.35 -5.69
CA LEU A 29 14.51 -7.61 -4.94
C LEU A 29 14.17 -8.80 -5.86
N LEU A 30 13.20 -8.63 -6.76
CA LEU A 30 12.80 -9.68 -7.70
C LEU A 30 13.90 -10.03 -8.71
N GLU A 31 14.70 -9.05 -9.13
CA GLU A 31 15.82 -9.23 -10.06
C GLU A 31 17.04 -9.85 -9.38
N HIS A 32 17.37 -9.44 -8.16
CA HIS A 32 18.65 -9.76 -7.52
C HIS A 32 18.56 -10.85 -6.45
N CYS A 33 17.37 -11.18 -5.94
CA CYS A 33 17.17 -12.15 -4.85
C CYS A 33 16.13 -13.22 -5.22
N ARG A 34 16.11 -13.65 -6.49
CA ARG A 34 15.11 -14.61 -7.00
C ARG A 34 15.10 -15.93 -6.24
N ALA A 35 16.26 -16.47 -5.88
CA ALA A 35 16.37 -17.75 -5.18
C ALA A 35 15.77 -17.67 -3.75
N GLU A 36 16.05 -16.59 -3.03
CA GLU A 36 15.47 -16.32 -1.71
C GLU A 36 13.96 -16.11 -1.81
N MET A 37 13.49 -15.41 -2.85
CA MET A 37 12.07 -15.22 -3.09
C MET A 37 11.33 -16.52 -3.40
N GLU A 38 11.91 -17.41 -4.20
CA GLU A 38 11.36 -18.74 -4.47
C GLU A 38 11.33 -19.60 -3.20
N PHE A 39 12.35 -19.48 -2.34
CA PHE A 39 12.35 -20.10 -1.03
C PHE A 39 11.22 -19.55 -0.13
N MET A 40 11.00 -18.24 -0.11
CA MET A 40 9.91 -17.61 0.65
C MET A 40 8.52 -18.07 0.16
N VAL A 41 8.32 -18.13 -1.15
CA VAL A 41 7.08 -18.62 -1.78
C VAL A 41 6.79 -20.06 -1.37
N LYS A 42 7.82 -20.92 -1.36
CA LYS A 42 7.66 -22.33 -1.01
C LYS A 42 7.29 -22.57 0.46
N ASN A 43 7.76 -21.72 1.38
CA ASN A 43 7.71 -22.03 2.82
C ASN A 43 6.81 -21.11 3.65
N HIS A 44 6.43 -19.93 3.14
CA HIS A 44 5.77 -18.91 3.96
C HIS A 44 4.58 -18.24 3.28
N ASP A 45 4.75 -17.76 2.06
CA ASP A 45 3.73 -16.96 1.36
C ASP A 45 3.78 -17.20 -0.14
N GLU A 46 2.90 -18.08 -0.61
CA GLU A 46 2.84 -18.51 -2.02
C GLU A 46 2.59 -17.33 -2.99
N ALA A 47 1.97 -16.25 -2.51
CA ALA A 47 1.64 -15.06 -3.29
C ALA A 47 2.68 -13.94 -3.16
N ALA A 48 3.82 -14.16 -2.48
CA ALA A 48 4.79 -13.11 -2.21
C ALA A 48 5.38 -12.48 -3.49
N ILE A 49 5.76 -13.29 -4.47
CA ILE A 49 6.32 -12.80 -5.75
C ILE A 49 5.25 -12.01 -6.51
N GLU A 50 4.06 -12.58 -6.69
CA GLU A 50 2.95 -11.93 -7.40
C GLU A 50 2.59 -10.59 -6.77
N ARG A 51 2.52 -10.52 -5.43
CA ARG A 51 2.25 -9.27 -4.72
C ARG A 51 3.33 -8.22 -4.95
N LEU A 52 4.60 -8.61 -4.95
CA LEU A 52 5.70 -7.69 -5.22
C LEU A 52 5.68 -7.20 -6.67
N GLU A 53 5.37 -8.08 -7.63
CA GLU A 53 5.19 -7.72 -9.03
C GLU A 53 4.07 -6.67 -9.15
N LEU A 54 2.90 -6.94 -8.57
CA LEU A 54 1.75 -6.04 -8.55
C LEU A 54 2.11 -4.68 -7.94
N VAL A 55 2.69 -4.65 -6.74
CA VAL A 55 3.09 -3.40 -6.06
C VAL A 55 4.08 -2.61 -6.93
N SER A 56 4.97 -3.30 -7.65
CA SER A 56 5.99 -2.64 -8.46
C SER A 56 5.49 -2.07 -9.78
N SER A 57 4.34 -2.55 -10.28
CA SER A 57 3.76 -2.15 -11.57
C SER A 57 2.52 -1.27 -11.44
N THR A 58 1.84 -1.30 -10.30
CA THR A 58 0.59 -0.58 -10.10
C THR A 58 0.85 0.81 -9.53
N PRO A 59 0.34 1.88 -10.18
CA PRO A 59 0.38 3.23 -9.62
C PRO A 59 -0.36 3.29 -8.28
N PHE A 60 0.19 4.01 -7.30
CA PHE A 60 -0.44 4.13 -5.99
C PHE A 60 -1.59 5.13 -6.05
N GLU A 61 -2.75 4.71 -5.55
CA GLU A 61 -3.88 5.60 -5.43
C GLU A 61 -3.62 6.66 -4.34
N ARG A 62 -4.04 7.89 -4.61
CA ARG A 62 -3.87 9.02 -3.70
C ARG A 62 -5.23 9.58 -3.35
N ILE A 63 -5.64 9.35 -2.11
CA ILE A 63 -6.89 9.86 -1.55
C ILE A 63 -6.61 10.80 -0.40
N SER A 64 -7.47 11.81 -0.24
CA SER A 64 -7.41 12.67 0.94
C SER A 64 -7.93 11.91 2.15
N TYR A 65 -7.47 12.31 3.34
CA TYR A 65 -8.00 11.80 4.61
C TYR A 65 -9.53 11.93 4.69
N THR A 66 -10.08 13.09 4.30
CA THR A 66 -11.54 13.30 4.28
C THR A 66 -12.25 12.27 3.41
N LYS A 67 -11.72 12.00 2.21
CA LYS A 67 -12.30 11.02 1.30
C LYS A 67 -12.19 9.59 1.85
N ALA A 68 -11.07 9.25 2.47
CA ALA A 68 -10.89 7.96 3.13
C ALA A 68 -11.94 7.75 4.23
N VAL A 69 -12.18 8.77 5.08
CA VAL A 69 -13.20 8.70 6.14
C VAL A 69 -14.61 8.56 5.57
N GLU A 70 -14.93 9.24 4.46
CA GLU A 70 -16.22 9.08 3.77
C GLU A 70 -16.43 7.64 3.28
N ILE A 71 -15.43 7.07 2.58
CA ILE A 71 -15.46 5.68 2.10
C ILE A 71 -15.68 4.70 3.26
N LEU A 72 -14.97 4.90 4.37
CA LEU A 72 -15.06 4.05 5.54
C LEU A 72 -16.40 4.16 6.27
N LYS A 73 -17.05 5.33 6.24
CA LYS A 73 -18.40 5.51 6.83
C LYS A 73 -19.49 4.84 6.01
N ASP A 74 -19.31 4.81 4.69
CA ASP A 74 -20.24 4.19 3.74
C ASP A 74 -19.98 2.68 3.55
N ALA A 75 -18.95 2.14 4.22
CA ALA A 75 -18.60 0.74 4.16
C ALA A 75 -19.70 -0.17 4.72
N ASP A 76 -20.04 -1.25 4.01
CA ASP A 76 -20.89 -2.34 4.51
C ASP A 76 -20.11 -3.29 5.45
N LYS A 77 -19.32 -2.71 6.35
CA LYS A 77 -18.52 -3.43 7.34
C LYS A 77 -18.63 -2.73 8.68
N LYS A 78 -18.86 -3.53 9.72
CA LYS A 78 -18.79 -3.05 11.11
C LYS A 78 -17.33 -3.07 11.57
N PHE A 79 -16.77 -1.90 11.85
CA PHE A 79 -15.45 -1.73 12.44
C PHE A 79 -15.50 -1.83 13.95
N GLU A 80 -14.41 -2.30 14.57
CA GLU A 80 -14.26 -2.32 16.03
C GLU A 80 -13.97 -0.92 16.57
N ASN A 81 -13.14 -0.17 15.86
CA ASN A 81 -12.79 1.21 16.16
C ASN A 81 -13.75 2.20 15.48
N LYS A 82 -13.86 3.39 16.06
CA LYS A 82 -14.73 4.44 15.52
C LYS A 82 -14.15 4.96 14.20
N VAL A 83 -15.00 5.17 13.21
CA VAL A 83 -14.67 5.92 12.00
C VAL A 83 -15.23 7.33 12.12
N GLU A 84 -14.36 8.31 12.34
CA GLU A 84 -14.73 9.71 12.49
C GLU A 84 -13.67 10.63 11.90
N TRP A 85 -14.08 11.81 11.45
CA TRP A 85 -13.14 12.81 10.97
C TRP A 85 -12.46 13.48 12.17
N GLY A 86 -11.13 13.59 12.11
CA GLY A 86 -10.30 14.16 13.18
C GLY A 86 -9.68 13.13 14.13
N ILE A 87 -9.93 11.84 13.93
CA ILE A 87 -9.22 10.75 14.63
C ILE A 87 -8.37 9.94 13.65
N ASP A 88 -7.32 9.32 14.17
CA ASP A 88 -6.42 8.50 13.37
C ASP A 88 -7.13 7.25 12.84
N LEU A 89 -6.68 6.73 11.70
CA LEU A 89 -7.21 5.49 11.14
C LEU A 89 -6.57 4.30 11.86
N ALA A 90 -7.38 3.40 12.40
CA ALA A 90 -6.91 2.14 12.92
C ALA A 90 -6.47 1.20 11.78
N SER A 91 -5.62 0.22 12.09
CA SER A 91 -5.10 -0.74 11.09
C SER A 91 -6.21 -1.51 10.35
N GLU A 92 -7.36 -1.73 10.98
CA GLU A 92 -8.52 -2.37 10.30
C GLU A 92 -9.15 -1.48 9.22
N HIS A 93 -9.09 -0.15 9.40
CA HIS A 93 -9.60 0.84 8.44
C HIS A 93 -8.67 0.91 7.23
N GLU A 94 -7.36 0.97 7.46
CA GLU A 94 -6.35 1.01 6.39
C GLU A 94 -6.43 -0.25 5.51
N ARG A 95 -6.64 -1.42 6.12
CA ARG A 95 -6.80 -2.68 5.39
C ARG A 95 -8.10 -2.76 4.59
N TYR A 96 -9.17 -2.07 5.01
CA TYR A 96 -10.45 -2.12 4.28
C TYR A 96 -10.34 -1.49 2.89
N GLY A 97 -9.60 -0.38 2.77
CA GLY A 97 -9.39 0.30 1.48
C GLY A 97 -8.80 -0.59 0.38
N HIS A 98 -8.09 -1.67 0.75
CA HIS A 98 -7.58 -2.66 -0.21
C HIS A 98 -8.64 -3.61 -0.78
N TYR A 99 -9.84 -3.68 -0.19
CA TYR A 99 -10.88 -4.66 -0.56
C TYR A 99 -12.13 -4.05 -1.20
N SER A 100 -12.33 -2.72 -1.11
CA SER A 100 -13.62 -2.09 -1.41
C SER A 100 -13.78 -1.53 -2.82
N GLU A 101 -12.72 -1.48 -3.64
CA GLU A 101 -12.83 -1.22 -5.08
C GLU A 101 -12.02 -2.27 -5.86
N LEU A 102 -12.65 -3.01 -6.78
CA LEU A 102 -11.98 -3.73 -7.88
C LEU A 102 -11.19 -5.04 -7.64
N ALA A 103 -11.47 -5.85 -6.61
CA ALA A 103 -10.99 -7.25 -6.61
C ALA A 103 -11.75 -8.19 -7.60
N LEU A 104 -12.72 -7.67 -8.36
CA LEU A 104 -13.45 -8.41 -9.43
C LEU A 104 -13.75 -7.51 -10.63
N THR A 105 -12.74 -6.94 -11.29
CA THR A 105 -12.80 -6.73 -12.75
C THR A 105 -11.39 -6.64 -13.34
N PHE A 106 -10.82 -7.84 -13.59
CA PHE A 106 -9.66 -8.20 -14.41
C PHE A 106 -8.33 -7.44 -14.24
#